data_AF-A0A5C9BEQ6-F1
#
_entry.id   AF-A0A5C9BEQ6-F1
#
_cell.length_a   1.000
_cell.length_b   1.000
_cell.length_c   1.000
_cell.angle_alpha   90.00
_cell.angle_beta   90.00
_cell.angle_gamma   90.00
#
_symmetry.space_group_name_H-M   'P 1'
#
loop_
_entity.id
_entity.type
_entity.pdbx_description
1 polymer ?
#
loop_
_entity_poly.entity_id
_entity_poly.type
_entity_poly.pdbx_seq_one_letter_code
_entity_poly.pdbx_strand_id
1 'polypeptide(L)'
;MHRGFRNREDFDDAYAAAYDVRQQSQQIRDLARDPDNRKEVAKRLEKLDEGMHRVFGEVGEWINDPKESANKEIENLKREFGTLGSAVHYLMTDVGVQHHEDEAGEGDPPAPPPKPKSKLSLPAPPSPGANP
;
A
#
# COMPACT_ATOMS: atom_id res chain seq x y z
N MET A 1 10.17 5.94 13.46
CA MET A 1 9.26 5.58 14.58
C MET A 1 9.10 6.76 15.53
N HIS A 2 7.90 6.95 16.06
CA HIS A 2 7.54 8.11 16.87
C HIS A 2 8.17 8.04 18.28
N ARG A 3 8.58 9.20 18.83
CA ARG A 3 9.27 9.28 20.14
C ARG A 3 8.36 8.88 21.31
N GLY A 4 7.04 8.97 21.13
CA GLY A 4 6.05 8.60 22.15
C GLY A 4 6.05 7.12 22.53
N PHE A 5 6.39 6.22 21.59
CA PHE A 5 6.33 4.78 21.83
C PHE A 5 7.62 4.18 22.40
N ARG A 6 8.69 4.98 22.52
CA ARG A 6 10.03 4.51 22.90
C ARG A 6 10.13 3.85 24.29
N ASN A 7 9.11 4.00 25.12
CA ASN A 7 9.06 3.47 26.48
C ASN A 7 8.18 2.21 26.58
N ARG A 8 7.61 1.73 25.46
CA ARG A 8 6.86 0.47 25.46
C ARG A 8 7.81 -0.71 25.43
N GLU A 9 7.41 -1.79 26.09
CA GLU A 9 8.20 -3.01 26.24
C GLU A 9 8.46 -3.71 24.89
N ASP A 10 7.51 -3.59 23.96
CA ASP A 10 7.51 -4.12 22.60
C ASP A 10 8.13 -3.15 21.56
N PHE A 11 8.66 -2.01 22.01
CA PHE A 11 9.19 -0.99 21.09
C PHE A 11 10.36 -1.51 20.25
N ASP A 12 11.26 -2.30 20.85
CA ASP A 12 12.47 -2.77 20.18
C ASP A 12 12.14 -3.74 19.03
N ASP A 13 11.15 -4.61 19.21
CA ASP A 13 10.71 -5.56 18.19
C ASP A 13 10.02 -4.86 17.01
N ALA A 14 9.11 -3.93 17.31
CA ALA A 14 8.49 -3.11 16.29
C ALA A 14 9.55 -2.28 15.54
N TYR A 15 10.51 -1.69 16.27
CA TYR A 15 11.59 -0.89 15.69
C TYR A 15 12.49 -1.73 14.78
N ALA A 16 12.86 -2.94 15.20
CA ALA A 16 13.61 -3.88 14.37
C ALA A 16 12.86 -4.23 13.09
N ALA A 17 11.57 -4.55 13.18
CA ALA A 17 10.73 -4.84 12.01
C ALA A 17 10.66 -3.65 11.04
N ALA A 18 10.48 -2.42 11.55
CA ALA A 18 10.46 -1.23 10.71
C ALA A 18 11.83 -0.91 10.10
N TYR A 19 12.91 -1.23 10.79
CA TYR A 19 14.26 -1.10 10.27
C TYR A 19 14.49 -2.05 9.10
N ASP A 20 14.02 -3.30 9.20
CA ASP A 20 14.10 -4.28 8.12
C ASP A 20 13.29 -3.84 6.88
N VAL A 21 12.06 -3.34 7.08
CA VAL A 21 11.25 -2.75 6.00
C VAL A 21 11.99 -1.60 5.30
N ARG A 22 12.66 -0.74 6.06
CA ARG A 22 13.46 0.35 5.51
C ARG A 22 14.63 -0.17 4.68
N GLN A 23 15.35 -1.18 5.16
CA GLN A 23 16.46 -1.80 4.43
C GLN A 23 15.98 -2.43 3.11
N GLN A 24 14.87 -3.16 3.14
CA GLN A 24 14.28 -3.76 1.95
C GLN A 24 13.82 -2.69 0.94
N SER A 25 13.20 -1.62 1.41
CA SER A 25 12.78 -0.49 0.56
C SER A 25 13.96 0.17 -0.16
N GLN A 26 15.11 0.31 0.51
CA GLN A 26 16.33 0.84 -0.10
C GLN A 26 16.86 -0.09 -1.19
N GLN A 27 16.89 -1.39 -0.93
CA GLN A 27 17.34 -2.39 -1.89
C GLN A 27 16.43 -2.43 -3.13
N ILE A 28 15.12 -2.37 -2.95
CA ILE A 28 14.14 -2.28 -4.05
C ILE A 28 14.39 -1.01 -4.88
N ARG A 29 14.56 0.14 -4.23
CA ARG A 29 14.83 1.41 -4.93
C ARG A 29 16.10 1.34 -5.77
N ASP A 30 17.16 0.72 -5.24
CA ASP A 30 18.44 0.64 -5.94
C ASP A 30 18.36 -0.36 -7.12
N LEU A 31 17.62 -1.46 -6.97
CA LEU A 31 17.34 -2.42 -8.06
C LEU A 31 16.43 -1.84 -9.14
N ALA A 32 15.42 -1.06 -8.77
CA ALA A 32 14.45 -0.46 -9.68
C ALA A 32 15.05 0.60 -10.61
N ARG A 33 16.32 1.00 -10.40
CA ARG A 33 17.07 1.86 -11.32
C ARG A 33 17.40 1.16 -12.64
N ASP A 34 17.42 -0.16 -12.64
CA ASP A 34 17.74 -0.99 -13.79
C ASP A 34 16.50 -1.82 -14.18
N PRO A 35 15.92 -1.59 -15.38
CA PRO A 35 14.74 -2.31 -15.86
C PRO A 35 14.89 -3.84 -15.89
N ASP A 36 16.12 -4.35 -16.06
CA ASP A 36 16.39 -5.78 -16.16
C ASP A 36 16.21 -6.50 -14.81
N ASN A 37 16.20 -5.74 -13.71
CA ASN A 37 16.01 -6.27 -12.35
C ASN A 37 14.54 -6.43 -11.96
N ARG A 38 13.57 -6.22 -12.87
CA ARG A 38 12.14 -6.26 -12.56
C ARG A 38 11.69 -7.53 -11.81
N LYS A 39 12.24 -8.70 -12.16
CA LYS A 39 11.93 -9.97 -11.46
C LYS A 39 12.44 -10.02 -10.02
N GLU A 40 13.61 -9.43 -9.76
CA GLU A 40 14.19 -9.37 -8.43
C GLU A 40 13.47 -8.31 -7.57
N VAL A 41 13.06 -7.20 -8.19
CA VAL A 41 12.18 -6.20 -7.58
C VAL A 41 10.86 -6.83 -7.14
N ALA A 42 10.22 -7.64 -8.00
CA ALA A 42 8.99 -8.36 -7.67
C ALA A 42 9.13 -9.26 -6.42
N LYS A 43 10.14 -10.13 -6.38
CA LYS A 43 10.42 -10.99 -5.22
C LYS A 43 10.67 -10.21 -3.92
N ARG A 44 11.28 -9.03 -4.04
CA ARG A 44 11.59 -8.18 -2.87
C ARG A 44 10.38 -7.40 -2.42
N LEU A 45 9.47 -7.05 -3.32
CA LEU A 45 8.20 -6.41 -2.97
C LEU A 45 7.31 -7.35 -2.17
N GLU A 46 7.28 -8.65 -2.48
CA GLU A 46 6.60 -9.65 -1.64
C GLU A 46 7.16 -9.66 -0.21
N LYS A 47 8.49 -9.68 -0.06
CA LYS A 47 9.14 -9.61 1.27
C LYS A 47 8.88 -8.29 1.99
N LEU A 48 8.80 -7.19 1.22
CA LEU A 48 8.49 -5.87 1.77
C LEU A 48 7.05 -5.85 2.29
N ASP A 49 6.11 -6.45 1.58
CA ASP A 49 4.72 -6.58 1.98
C ASP A 49 4.58 -7.41 3.27
N GLU A 50 5.24 -8.57 3.36
CA GLU A 50 5.31 -9.37 4.58
C GLU A 50 5.89 -8.57 5.76
N GLY A 51 6.99 -7.86 5.53
CA GLY A 51 7.62 -7.01 6.53
C GLY A 51 6.70 -5.88 6.99
N MET A 52 5.98 -5.25 6.05
CA MET A 52 4.98 -4.23 6.34
C MET A 52 3.86 -4.81 7.20
N HIS A 53 3.26 -5.95 6.84
CA HIS A 53 2.24 -6.63 7.63
C HIS A 53 2.72 -6.97 9.04
N ARG A 54 3.99 -7.38 9.20
CA ARG A 54 4.56 -7.60 10.52
C ARG A 54 4.62 -6.30 11.33
N VAL A 55 5.15 -5.22 10.77
CA VAL A 55 5.17 -3.90 11.44
C VAL A 55 3.76 -3.44 11.80
N PHE A 56 2.79 -3.67 10.92
CA PHE A 56 1.37 -3.41 11.19
C PHE A 56 0.82 -4.26 12.34
N GLY A 57 1.24 -5.50 12.49
CA GLY A 57 0.89 -6.35 13.62
C GLY A 57 1.43 -5.78 14.93
N GLU A 58 2.74 -5.54 14.99
CA GLU A 58 3.43 -5.04 16.19
C GLU A 58 2.89 -3.66 16.62
N VAL A 59 2.72 -2.74 15.66
CA VAL A 59 2.30 -1.36 15.93
C VAL A 59 0.77 -1.24 16.01
N GLY A 60 0.04 -2.17 15.39
CA GLY A 60 -1.42 -2.19 15.35
C GLY A 60 -2.04 -2.33 16.73
N GLU A 61 -1.41 -3.08 17.63
CA GLU A 61 -1.84 -3.18 19.03
C GLU A 61 -1.76 -1.83 19.75
N TRP A 62 -0.80 -0.97 19.40
CA TRP A 62 -0.65 0.36 20.00
C TRP A 62 -1.67 1.34 19.42
N ILE A 63 -1.90 1.23 18.12
CA ILE A 63 -2.79 2.11 17.36
C ILE A 63 -4.27 1.85 17.71
N ASN A 64 -4.61 0.61 18.06
CA ASN A 64 -5.95 0.18 18.42
C ASN A 64 -6.19 0.20 19.93
N ASP A 65 -5.20 0.58 20.75
CA ASP A 65 -5.39 0.77 22.17
C ASP A 65 -6.37 1.94 22.40
N PRO A 66 -7.56 1.70 22.97
CA PRO A 66 -8.56 2.74 23.17
C PRO A 66 -8.06 3.86 24.09
N LYS A 67 -7.08 3.61 24.96
CA LYS A 67 -6.47 4.63 25.83
C LYS A 67 -5.59 5.61 25.07
N GLU A 68 -5.01 5.18 23.95
CA GLU A 68 -4.12 6.02 23.13
C GLU A 68 -4.75 6.48 21.82
N SER A 69 -5.86 5.85 21.37
CA SER A 69 -6.58 6.15 20.12
C SER A 69 -7.03 7.60 19.92
N ALA A 70 -7.13 8.39 20.99
CA ALA A 70 -7.44 9.82 20.93
C ALA A 70 -6.22 10.71 20.59
N ASN A 71 -5.02 10.13 20.52
CA ASN A 71 -3.81 10.84 20.15
C ASN A 71 -3.78 11.08 18.64
N LYS A 72 -3.71 12.36 18.23
CA LYS A 72 -3.59 12.77 16.81
C LYS A 72 -2.41 12.10 16.11
N GLU A 73 -1.37 11.75 16.86
CA GLU A 73 -0.19 11.05 16.34
C GLU A 73 -0.50 9.62 15.89
N ILE A 74 -1.40 8.92 16.59
CA ILE A 74 -1.85 7.56 16.24
C ILE A 74 -2.74 7.60 15.00
N GLU A 75 -3.62 8.59 14.89
CA GLU A 75 -4.45 8.78 13.70
C GLU A 75 -3.62 9.16 12.46
N ASN A 76 -2.56 9.97 12.63
CA ASN A 76 -1.62 10.24 11.55
C ASN A 76 -0.84 8.98 11.15
N LEU A 77 -0.39 8.19 12.13
CA LEU A 77 0.33 6.94 11.90
C LEU A 77 -0.52 5.94 11.10
N LYS A 78 -1.80 5.75 11.47
CA LYS A 78 -2.78 4.95 10.69
C LYS A 78 -2.85 5.39 9.23
N ARG A 79 -2.96 6.70 8.99
CA ARG A 79 -3.08 7.25 7.63
C ARG A 79 -1.82 7.05 6.80
N GLU A 80 -0.66 7.29 7.40
CA GLU A 80 0.64 7.08 6.74
C GLU A 80 0.81 5.61 6.35
N PHE A 81 0.52 4.71 7.27
CA PHE A 81 0.54 3.28 7.04
C PHE A 81 -0.42 2.84 5.92
N GLY A 82 -1.67 3.31 5.91
CA GLY A 82 -2.63 3.00 4.85
C GLY A 82 -2.19 3.51 3.48
N THR A 83 -1.55 4.69 3.44
CA THR A 83 -0.96 5.24 2.22
C THR A 83 0.20 4.37 1.73
N LEU A 84 1.07 3.92 2.65
CA LEU A 84 2.22 3.11 2.32
C LEU A 84 1.82 1.73 1.80
N GLY A 85 0.88 1.05 2.46
CA GLY A 85 0.35 -0.24 2.01
C GLY A 85 -0.28 -0.15 0.61
N SER A 86 -1.06 0.91 0.35
CA SER A 86 -1.63 1.16 -0.98
C SER A 86 -0.55 1.36 -2.06
N ALA A 87 0.54 2.06 -1.72
CA ALA A 87 1.65 2.27 -2.65
C ALA A 87 2.43 0.99 -2.94
N VAL A 88 2.65 0.14 -1.93
CA VAL A 88 3.29 -1.18 -2.10
C VAL A 88 2.42 -2.08 -2.97
N HIS A 89 1.12 -2.18 -2.71
CA HIS A 89 0.18 -2.96 -3.54
C HIS A 89 0.13 -2.47 -5.00
N TYR A 90 0.13 -1.15 -5.21
CA TYR A 90 0.19 -0.58 -6.55
C TYR A 90 1.47 -0.99 -7.27
N LEU A 91 2.62 -0.90 -6.60
CA LEU A 91 3.91 -1.26 -7.17
C LEU A 91 4.01 -2.76 -7.46
N MET A 92 3.50 -3.62 -6.58
CA MET A 92 3.38 -5.06 -6.80
C MET A 92 2.57 -5.37 -8.05
N THR A 93 1.41 -4.70 -8.22
CA THR A 93 0.58 -4.83 -9.42
C THR A 93 1.34 -4.39 -10.68
N ASP A 94 2.04 -3.26 -10.62
CA ASP A 94 2.82 -2.73 -11.75
C ASP A 94 3.94 -3.69 -12.18
N VAL A 95 4.66 -4.30 -11.24
CA VAL A 95 5.73 -5.24 -11.57
C VAL A 95 5.24 -6.67 -11.87
N GLY A 96 3.94 -6.93 -11.77
CA GLY A 96 3.33 -8.22 -12.10
C GLY A 96 3.42 -9.26 -10.99
N VAL A 97 3.55 -8.83 -9.72
CA VAL A 97 3.34 -9.70 -8.56
C VAL A 97 1.84 -9.93 -8.45
N GLN A 98 1.38 -11.07 -8.99
CA GLN A 98 0.05 -11.57 -8.73
C GLN A 98 0.13 -12.45 -7.50
N HIS A 99 -0.67 -12.14 -6.47
CA HIS A 99 -0.96 -13.14 -5.46
C HIS A 99 -1.59 -14.32 -6.21
N HIS A 100 -0.90 -15.47 -6.21
CA HIS A 100 -1.45 -16.72 -6.72
C HIS A 100 -2.62 -17.09 -5.79
N GLU A 101 -3.81 -16.58 -6.09
CA GLU A 101 -5.06 -17.09 -5.54
C GLU A 101 -5.38 -18.41 -6.27
N ASP A 102 -4.63 -19.48 -5.96
CA ASP A 102 -5.06 -20.82 -6.34
C ASP A 102 -5.62 -21.57 -5.12
N GLU A 103 -6.94 -21.70 -5.18
CA GLU A 103 -7.82 -22.72 -4.58
C GLU A 103 -8.22 -22.63 -3.10
N ALA A 104 -9.43 -22.09 -2.84
CA ALA A 104 -10.64 -22.90 -2.65
C ALA A 104 -11.72 -22.12 -1.85
N GLY A 105 -12.69 -21.55 -2.55
CA GLY A 105 -13.90 -21.01 -1.94
C GLY A 105 -14.72 -20.21 -2.94
N GLU A 106 -15.85 -20.76 -3.35
CA GLU A 106 -16.89 -20.05 -4.10
C GLU A 106 -17.30 -18.79 -3.31
N GLY A 107 -16.73 -17.66 -3.67
CA GLY A 107 -17.00 -16.36 -3.08
C GLY A 107 -16.53 -15.31 -4.07
N ASP A 108 -17.46 -14.43 -4.48
CA ASP A 108 -17.26 -13.40 -5.51
C ASP A 108 -15.87 -12.73 -5.44
N PRO A 109 -15.17 -12.58 -6.57
CA PRO A 109 -13.91 -11.83 -6.59
C PRO A 109 -14.16 -10.41 -6.08
N PRO A 110 -13.27 -9.84 -5.24
CA PRO A 110 -13.40 -8.46 -4.79
C PRO A 110 -13.47 -7.56 -6.02
N ALA A 111 -14.54 -6.74 -6.08
CA ALA A 111 -14.82 -5.92 -7.24
C ALA A 111 -13.60 -5.09 -7.64
N PRO A 112 -13.22 -5.06 -8.93
CA PRO A 112 -12.10 -4.26 -9.39
C PRO A 112 -12.31 -2.80 -8.98
N PRO A 113 -11.23 -2.06 -8.67
CA PRO A 113 -11.34 -0.66 -8.29
C PRO A 113 -12.17 0.09 -9.34
N PRO A 114 -13.09 0.98 -8.92
CA PRO A 114 -13.97 1.66 -9.86
C PRO A 114 -13.13 2.39 -10.89
N LYS A 115 -13.31 2.03 -12.18
CA LYS A 115 -12.69 2.74 -13.29
C LYS A 115 -12.97 4.24 -13.12
N PRO A 116 -11.98 5.13 -13.30
CA PRO A 116 -12.24 6.56 -13.28
C PRO A 116 -13.38 6.84 -14.27
N LYS A 117 -14.46 7.43 -13.77
CA LYS A 117 -15.61 7.80 -14.61
C LYS A 117 -15.08 8.68 -15.73
N SER A 118 -15.00 8.12 -16.93
CA SER A 118 -14.74 8.89 -18.15
C SER A 118 -15.69 10.08 -18.11
N LYS A 119 -15.09 11.27 -18.14
CA LYS A 119 -15.81 12.54 -18.13
C LYS A 119 -16.97 12.45 -19.11
N LEU A 120 -18.17 12.55 -18.55
CA LEU A 120 -19.37 13.15 -19.13
C LEU A 120 -19.21 13.43 -20.63
N SER A 121 -19.74 12.54 -21.48
CA SER A 121 -19.94 12.83 -22.89
C SER A 121 -20.78 14.10 -22.99
N LEU A 122 -20.13 15.22 -23.30
CA LEU A 122 -20.82 16.41 -23.74
C LEU A 122 -21.60 16.05 -25.02
N PRO A 123 -22.89 16.42 -25.13
CA PRO A 123 -23.62 16.23 -26.37
C PRO A 123 -22.93 17.00 -27.49
N ALA A 124 -22.86 16.38 -28.66
CA ALA A 124 -22.26 16.96 -29.87
C ALA A 124 -22.90 18.32 -30.20
N PRO A 125 -22.12 19.31 -30.68
CA PRO A 125 -22.68 20.55 -31.18
C PRO A 125 -23.54 20.27 -32.43
N PRO A 126 -24.67 20.99 -32.62
CA PRO A 126 -25.48 20.84 -33.83
C PRO A 126 -24.70 21.27 -35.06
N SER A 127 -24.75 20.45 -36.11
CA SER A 127 -24.17 20.73 -37.42
C SER A 127 -24.72 22.02 -38.03
N PRO A 128 -23.88 22.90 -38.60
CA PRO A 128 -24.37 24.06 -39.33
C PRO A 128 -24.71 23.62 -40.76
N GLY A 129 -25.98 23.75 -41.16
CA GLY A 129 -26.31 23.60 -42.57
C GLY A 129 -27.79 23.68 -42.93
N ALA A 130 -28.08 24.66 -43.78
CA ALA A 130 -29.25 24.82 -44.65
C ALA A 130 -30.45 25.59 -44.07
N ASN A 131 -30.39 26.92 -44.20
CA ASN A 131 -31.59 27.71 -44.49
C ASN A 131 -31.79 27.74 -46.01
N PRO A 132 -33.02 27.51 -46.52
CA PRO A 132 -33.40 27.86 -47.89
C PRO A 132 -33.54 29.38 -48.09
#